data_AF-A0A1Z9H3V0-F1
#
_entry.id   AF-A0A1Z9H3V0-F1
#
_cell.length_a   1.000
_cell.length_b   1.000
_cell.length_c   1.000
_cell.angle_alpha   90.00
_cell.angle_beta   90.00
_cell.angle_gamma   90.00
#
_symmetry.space_group_name_H-M   'P 1'
#
loop_
_entity.id
_entity.type
_entity.pdbx_description
1 polymer ?
#
loop_
_entity_poly.entity_id
_entity_poly.type
_entity_poly.pdbx_seq_one_letter_code
_entity_poly.pdbx_strand_id
1 'polypeptide(L)'
;MIGKTSVVTNKVFEGVGPSVTNTGLNESSRKVFDFGFIGFVTDKIDIEFIKRLAGKFTVGIYGDFYDGKVKSKLQSLDNVWLLGGFHYAELLMICETFKVGLLPYRQEIYHDGSPLKLYEYLRYCKPVLTSIDYELTDERFIVNYRKKEVTDETLIQVIQLSGNKGIAELLSDDDYFSKPLREIVVSLIGGG
;
A
#
# COMPACT_ATOMS: atom_id res chain seq x y z
N MET A 1 -31.52 -19.11 -36.88
CA MET A 1 -30.28 -18.44 -36.44
C MET A 1 -30.50 -17.92 -35.03
N ILE A 2 -29.88 -18.54 -34.03
CA ILE A 2 -29.88 -18.09 -32.63
C ILE A 2 -28.41 -18.16 -32.20
N GLY A 3 -27.83 -17.00 -31.91
CA GLY A 3 -26.42 -16.86 -31.55
C GLY A 3 -26.11 -17.53 -30.21
N LYS A 4 -25.14 -18.44 -30.22
CA LYS A 4 -24.72 -19.22 -29.05
C LYS A 4 -23.63 -18.45 -28.31
N THR A 5 -23.97 -17.76 -27.23
CA THR A 5 -22.99 -17.08 -26.38
C THR A 5 -22.18 -18.13 -25.61
N SER A 6 -20.87 -18.15 -25.81
CA SER A 6 -19.94 -18.98 -25.04
C SER A 6 -19.25 -18.09 -24.01
N VAL A 7 -19.49 -18.36 -22.73
CA VAL A 7 -18.77 -17.71 -21.63
C VAL A 7 -17.39 -18.36 -21.54
N VAL A 8 -16.34 -17.59 -21.82
CA VAL A 8 -14.95 -18.02 -21.62
C VAL A 8 -14.57 -17.67 -20.19
N THR A 9 -14.52 -18.67 -19.31
CA THR A 9 -13.98 -18.55 -17.96
C THR A 9 -12.45 -18.54 -18.01
N ASN A 10 -11.83 -17.63 -17.24
CA ASN A 10 -10.38 -17.57 -17.07
C ASN A 10 -9.88 -18.89 -16.47
N LYS A 11 -9.06 -19.63 -17.21
CA LYS A 11 -8.36 -20.84 -16.75
C LYS A 11 -7.24 -20.48 -15.76
N VAL A 12 -7.59 -19.99 -14.57
CA VAL A 12 -6.65 -19.65 -13.48
C VAL A 12 -6.64 -20.71 -12.37
N PHE A 13 -7.12 -21.93 -12.64
CA PHE A 13 -7.08 -23.02 -11.67
C PHE A 13 -6.90 -24.39 -12.35
N GLU A 14 -5.76 -24.65 -12.97
CA GLU A 14 -5.28 -26.03 -13.18
C GLU A 14 -3.75 -26.04 -13.07
N GLY A 15 -3.27 -26.38 -11.88
CA GLY A 15 -1.83 -26.44 -11.59
C GLY A 15 -1.50 -26.63 -10.12
N VAL A 16 -2.19 -27.54 -9.42
CA VAL A 16 -1.68 -28.08 -8.15
C VAL A 16 -0.58 -29.09 -8.51
N GLY A 17 0.67 -28.65 -8.45
CA GLY A 17 1.85 -29.50 -8.50
C GLY A 17 2.68 -29.29 -7.24
N PRO A 18 3.23 -30.34 -6.60
CA PRO A 18 4.02 -30.18 -5.38
C PRO A 18 5.47 -29.79 -5.71
N SER A 19 6.03 -28.98 -4.82
CA SER A 19 7.47 -28.78 -4.59
C SER A 19 8.23 -27.81 -5.51
N VAL A 20 8.48 -26.60 -4.99
CA VAL A 20 9.88 -26.18 -4.80
C VAL A 20 10.05 -25.74 -3.34
N THR A 21 10.96 -26.46 -2.70
CA THR A 21 11.42 -26.47 -1.33
C THR A 21 11.79 -25.11 -0.72
N ASN A 22 11.41 -24.96 0.56
CA ASN A 22 12.14 -24.28 1.63
C ASN A 22 13.59 -23.88 1.28
N THR A 23 13.81 -22.61 0.96
CA THR A 23 15.02 -21.92 1.42
C THR A 23 14.70 -21.35 2.78
N GLY A 24 15.28 -21.94 3.82
CA GLY A 24 15.16 -21.48 5.20
C GLY A 24 15.48 -19.99 5.32
N LEU A 25 14.44 -19.18 5.47
CA LEU A 25 14.56 -17.88 6.07
C LEU A 25 14.65 -18.15 7.57
N ASN A 26 15.88 -18.23 8.09
CA ASN A 26 16.12 -18.04 9.51
C ASN A 26 15.32 -16.78 9.92
N GLU A 27 14.30 -16.95 10.77
CA GLU A 27 13.46 -15.85 11.28
C GLU A 27 14.29 -14.76 11.97
N SER A 28 15.54 -15.05 12.31
CA SER A 28 16.39 -14.23 13.15
C SER A 28 17.05 -13.01 12.48
N SER A 29 16.81 -12.71 11.19
CA SER A 29 17.32 -11.45 10.58
C SER A 29 16.66 -11.07 9.26
N ARG A 30 15.32 -11.06 9.15
CA ARG A 30 14.68 -10.33 8.04
C ARG A 30 14.89 -8.83 8.26
N LYS A 31 15.49 -8.15 7.28
CA LYS A 31 15.64 -6.70 7.30
C LYS A 31 14.25 -6.07 7.38
N VAL A 32 14.02 -5.25 8.41
CA VAL A 32 12.78 -4.48 8.54
C VAL A 32 13.07 -3.08 8.04
N PHE A 33 12.36 -2.67 6.99
CA PHE A 33 12.43 -1.34 6.40
C PHE A 33 11.60 -0.34 7.21
N ASP A 34 12.00 0.92 7.21
CA ASP A 34 11.19 1.98 7.81
C ASP A 34 9.91 2.20 7.00
N PHE A 35 10.04 2.20 5.67
CA PHE A 35 8.94 2.41 4.74
C PHE A 35 8.84 1.29 3.70
N GLY A 36 7.61 0.94 3.30
CA GLY A 36 7.34 -0.08 2.29
C GLY A 36 6.29 0.36 1.28
N PHE A 37 6.58 0.19 -0.01
CA PHE A 37 5.59 0.32 -1.08
C PHE A 37 5.31 -1.07 -1.67
N ILE A 38 4.03 -1.42 -1.82
CA ILE A 38 3.56 -2.63 -2.46
C ILE A 38 2.75 -2.26 -3.71
N GLY A 39 3.14 -2.74 -4.88
CA GLY A 39 2.36 -2.65 -6.12
C GLY A 39 3.21 -2.33 -7.34
N PHE A 40 2.53 -2.14 -8.47
CA PHE A 40 3.21 -1.80 -9.72
C PHE A 40 3.88 -0.43 -9.65
N VAL A 41 5.14 -0.39 -10.07
CA VAL A 41 5.94 0.83 -10.09
C VAL A 41 5.96 1.39 -11.51
N THR A 42 5.36 2.57 -11.67
CA THR A 42 5.31 3.32 -12.93
C THR A 42 5.85 4.74 -12.73
N ASP A 43 5.82 5.53 -13.80
CA ASP A 43 6.07 6.98 -13.80
C ASP A 43 5.20 7.81 -12.85
N LYS A 44 4.15 7.21 -12.25
CA LYS A 44 3.25 7.82 -11.26
C LYS A 44 3.86 7.93 -9.87
N ILE A 45 5.01 7.30 -9.61
CA ILE A 45 5.66 7.34 -8.29
C ILE A 45 6.46 8.63 -8.10
N ASP A 46 6.31 9.24 -6.93
CA ASP A 46 7.04 10.41 -6.45
C ASP A 46 8.43 9.99 -5.97
N ILE A 47 9.35 9.90 -6.93
CA ILE A 47 10.75 9.52 -6.70
C ILE A 47 11.46 10.52 -5.79
N GLU A 48 11.14 11.81 -5.89
CA GLU A 48 11.80 12.84 -5.08
C GLU A 48 11.45 12.67 -3.60
N PHE A 49 10.20 12.32 -3.28
CA PHE A 49 9.83 11.99 -1.91
C PHE A 49 10.55 10.72 -1.40
N ILE A 50 10.59 9.66 -2.21
CA ILE A 50 11.34 8.43 -1.85
C ILE A 50 12.82 8.74 -1.62
N LYS A 51 13.43 9.55 -2.49
CA LYS A 51 14.81 10.00 -2.34
C LYS A 51 15.03 10.80 -1.05
N ARG A 52 14.07 11.65 -0.67
CA ARG A 52 14.10 12.38 0.60
C ARG A 52 14.12 11.42 1.79
N LEU A 53 13.24 10.41 1.79
CA LEU A 53 13.22 9.37 2.82
C LEU A 53 14.54 8.60 2.87
N ALA A 54 15.04 8.18 1.71
CA ALA A 54 16.28 7.42 1.56
C ALA A 54 17.53 8.17 2.05
N GLY A 55 17.45 9.48 2.29
CA GLY A 55 18.54 10.23 2.91
C GLY A 55 18.85 9.80 4.36
N LYS A 56 17.87 9.23 5.08
CA LYS A 56 18.01 8.83 6.50
C LYS A 56 17.33 7.53 6.87
N PHE A 57 16.37 7.09 6.08
CA PHE A 57 15.51 5.95 6.35
C PHE A 57 15.62 4.92 5.24
N THR A 58 15.24 3.68 5.54
CA THR A 58 15.26 2.56 4.61
C THR A 58 13.90 2.37 3.95
N VAL A 59 13.91 2.13 2.63
CA VAL A 59 12.69 1.95 1.83
C VAL A 59 12.74 0.61 1.10
N GLY A 60 11.72 -0.24 1.30
CA GLY A 60 11.48 -1.45 0.52
C GLY A 60 10.41 -1.22 -0.54
N ILE A 61 10.65 -1.68 -1.77
CA ILE A 61 9.72 -1.56 -2.89
C ILE A 61 9.43 -2.96 -3.44
N TYR A 62 8.19 -3.40 -3.26
CA TYR A 62 7.67 -4.70 -3.68
C TYR A 62 6.74 -4.51 -4.88
N GLY A 63 7.08 -5.13 -6.00
CA GLY A 63 6.27 -5.13 -7.22
C GLY A 63 7.09 -4.98 -8.49
N ASP A 64 6.39 -5.18 -9.61
CA ASP A 64 6.98 -5.10 -10.94
C ASP A 64 7.13 -3.66 -11.42
N PHE A 65 8.23 -3.41 -12.12
CA PHE A 65 8.56 -2.12 -12.71
C PHE A 65 8.15 -2.08 -14.18
N TYR A 66 7.27 -1.14 -14.51
CA TYR A 66 6.83 -0.89 -15.89
C TYR A 66 7.47 0.35 -16.52
N ASP A 67 8.26 1.10 -15.75
CA ASP A 67 9.07 2.20 -16.23
C ASP A 67 10.55 1.99 -15.86
N GLY A 68 11.40 1.81 -16.88
CA GLY A 68 12.83 1.59 -16.71
C GLY A 68 13.59 2.80 -16.18
N LYS A 69 13.14 4.03 -16.48
CA LYS A 69 13.76 5.26 -15.94
C LYS A 69 13.47 5.39 -14.44
N VAL A 70 12.24 5.09 -14.02
CA VAL A 70 11.86 5.05 -12.60
C VAL A 70 12.69 4.00 -11.88
N LYS A 71 12.81 2.80 -12.46
CA LYS A 71 13.67 1.73 -11.91
C LYS A 71 15.10 2.20 -11.71
N SER A 72 15.76 2.72 -12.75
CA SER A 72 17.15 3.16 -12.65
C SER A 72 17.38 4.25 -11.62
N LYS A 73 16.45 5.22 -11.51
CA LYS A 73 16.53 6.27 -10.48
C LYS A 73 16.45 5.68 -9.08
N LEU A 74 15.47 4.81 -8.81
CA LEU A 74 15.31 4.20 -7.49
C LEU A 74 16.46 3.24 -7.14
N GLN A 75 17.01 2.51 -8.12
CA GLN A 75 18.19 1.65 -7.92
C GLN A 75 19.46 2.41 -7.55
N SER A 76 19.56 3.70 -7.93
CA SER A 76 20.72 4.54 -7.62
C SER A 76 20.74 5.07 -6.19
N LEU A 77 19.72 4.78 -5.37
CA LEU A 77 19.59 5.26 -4.00
C LEU A 77 20.06 4.19 -3.01
N ASP A 78 21.07 4.50 -2.20
CA ASP A 78 21.73 3.54 -1.29
C ASP A 78 20.78 2.91 -0.25
N ASN A 79 19.72 3.64 0.16
CA ASN A 79 18.75 3.19 1.15
C ASN A 79 17.41 2.74 0.53
N VAL A 80 17.40 2.33 -0.73
CA VAL A 80 16.22 1.80 -1.42
C VAL A 80 16.49 0.39 -1.91
N TRP A 81 15.62 -0.55 -1.56
CA TRP A 81 15.67 -1.94 -1.99
C TRP A 81 14.53 -2.26 -2.93
N LEU A 82 14.87 -2.67 -4.15
CA LEU A 82 13.90 -3.18 -5.13
C LEU A 82 13.78 -4.69 -4.98
N LEU A 83 12.62 -5.16 -4.52
CA LEU A 83 12.43 -6.54 -4.04
C LEU A 83 11.67 -7.42 -5.05
N GLY A 84 11.23 -6.82 -6.17
CA GLY A 84 10.61 -7.53 -7.28
C GLY A 84 9.12 -7.84 -7.06
N GLY A 85 8.50 -8.47 -8.05
CA GLY A 85 7.11 -8.94 -7.99
C GLY A 85 6.87 -9.94 -6.86
N PHE A 86 5.61 -10.07 -6.46
CA PHE A 86 5.17 -10.93 -5.36
C PHE A 86 3.83 -11.56 -5.68
N HIS A 87 3.52 -12.69 -5.02
CA HIS A 87 2.20 -13.29 -5.05
C HIS A 87 1.32 -12.76 -3.91
N TYR A 88 0.01 -12.64 -4.13
CA TYR A 88 -0.90 -12.05 -3.15
C TYR A 88 -0.89 -12.78 -1.80
N ALA A 89 -0.65 -14.10 -1.79
CA ALA A 89 -0.53 -14.88 -0.55
C ALA A 89 0.67 -14.44 0.33
N GLU A 90 1.66 -13.75 -0.24
CA GLU A 90 2.84 -13.25 0.47
C GLU A 90 2.60 -11.89 1.13
N LEU A 91 1.44 -11.25 0.90
CA LEU A 91 1.16 -9.89 1.32
C LEU A 91 1.33 -9.67 2.83
N LEU A 92 0.88 -10.62 3.66
CA LEU A 92 1.07 -10.55 5.12
C LEU A 92 2.56 -10.54 5.47
N MET A 93 3.34 -11.50 4.94
CA MET A 93 4.77 -11.58 5.19
C MET A 93 5.51 -10.33 4.71
N ILE A 94 5.10 -9.77 3.57
CA ILE A 94 5.66 -8.52 3.05
C ILE A 94 5.31 -7.34 3.94
N CYS A 95 4.09 -7.26 4.47
CA CYS A 95 3.74 -6.18 5.41
C CYS A 95 4.58 -6.25 6.70
N GLU A 96 5.01 -7.44 7.13
CA GLU A 96 5.88 -7.60 8.31
C GLU A 96 7.30 -7.06 8.11
N THR A 97 7.79 -6.95 6.87
CA THR A 97 9.15 -6.47 6.58
C THR A 97 9.26 -4.95 6.52
N PHE A 98 8.19 -4.19 6.75
CA PHE A 98 8.28 -2.73 6.88
C PHE A 98 7.42 -2.17 8.01
N LYS A 99 7.76 -0.95 8.46
CA LYS A 99 7.04 -0.27 9.55
C LYS A 99 5.87 0.55 9.05
N VAL A 100 6.05 1.35 8.00
CA VAL A 100 5.07 2.29 7.46
C VAL A 100 4.75 1.97 6.01
N GLY A 101 3.46 1.90 5.67
CA GLY A 101 3.00 1.76 4.29
C GLY A 101 3.13 3.08 3.52
N LEU A 102 3.71 3.04 2.33
CA LEU A 102 3.96 4.21 1.50
C LEU A 102 3.00 4.23 0.32
N LEU A 103 2.38 5.38 0.05
CA LEU A 103 1.54 5.65 -1.12
C LEU A 103 2.00 6.96 -1.79
N PRO A 104 3.18 6.97 -2.44
CA PRO A 104 3.87 8.18 -2.86
C PRO A 104 3.51 8.49 -4.32
N TYR A 105 2.27 8.84 -4.59
CA TYR A 105 1.83 9.14 -5.97
C TYR A 105 2.10 10.60 -6.36
N ARG A 106 2.42 10.82 -7.63
CA ARG A 106 2.53 12.14 -8.25
C ARG A 106 1.15 12.73 -8.48
N GLN A 107 0.95 13.96 -8.04
CA GLN A 107 -0.36 14.61 -8.06
C GLN A 107 -0.87 14.84 -9.49
N GLU A 108 0.05 15.09 -10.41
CA GLU A 108 -0.23 15.43 -11.80
C GLU A 108 -0.75 14.27 -12.67
N ILE A 109 -0.54 13.01 -12.26
CA ILE A 109 -0.84 11.82 -13.09
C ILE A 109 -1.58 10.73 -12.29
N TYR A 110 -1.87 10.95 -11.00
CA TYR A 110 -2.74 10.04 -10.27
C TYR A 110 -4.20 10.31 -10.67
N HIS A 111 -4.75 9.42 -11.50
CA HIS A 111 -6.17 9.47 -11.84
C HIS A 111 -6.98 8.38 -11.12
N ASP A 112 -6.32 7.31 -10.65
CA ASP A 112 -6.97 6.12 -10.06
C ASP A 112 -6.12 5.50 -8.94
N GLY A 113 -5.74 6.30 -7.94
CA GLY A 113 -5.04 5.78 -6.76
C GLY A 113 -5.95 4.83 -6.00
N SER A 114 -5.96 3.53 -6.36
CA SER A 114 -6.84 2.55 -5.73
C SER A 114 -6.65 2.56 -4.21
N PRO A 115 -7.73 2.71 -3.42
CA PRO A 115 -7.65 2.69 -1.97
C PRO A 115 -7.33 1.29 -1.43
N LEU A 116 -7.29 0.26 -2.29
CA LEU A 116 -7.00 -1.12 -1.88
C LEU A 116 -5.70 -1.22 -1.06
N LYS A 117 -4.62 -0.57 -1.52
CA LYS A 117 -3.33 -0.62 -0.81
C LYS A 117 -3.38 0.07 0.56
N LEU A 118 -4.17 1.15 0.69
CA LEU A 118 -4.41 1.79 1.98
C LEU A 118 -5.04 0.77 2.94
N TYR A 119 -6.12 0.10 2.51
CA TYR A 119 -6.79 -0.89 3.35
C TYR A 119 -5.91 -2.09 3.69
N GLU A 120 -5.08 -2.56 2.76
CA GLU A 120 -4.12 -3.63 3.01
C GLU A 120 -3.14 -3.25 4.12
N TYR A 121 -2.56 -2.06 4.06
CA TYR A 121 -1.65 -1.57 5.10
C TYR A 121 -2.34 -1.44 6.46
N LEU A 122 -3.53 -0.85 6.49
CA LEU A 122 -4.29 -0.67 7.74
C LEU A 122 -4.68 -2.03 8.36
N ARG A 123 -5.09 -3.00 7.53
CA ARG A 123 -5.44 -4.37 7.97
C ARG A 123 -4.26 -5.06 8.65
N TYR A 124 -3.04 -4.80 8.19
CA TYR A 124 -1.82 -5.34 8.79
C TYR A 124 -1.17 -4.38 9.81
N CYS A 125 -1.95 -3.46 10.38
CA CYS A 125 -1.53 -2.52 11.41
C CYS A 125 -0.32 -1.66 11.01
N LYS A 126 -0.27 -1.26 9.73
CA LYS A 126 0.76 -0.36 9.21
C LYS A 126 0.17 1.05 9.09
N PRO A 127 0.73 2.05 9.79
CA PRO A 127 0.39 3.43 9.52
C PRO A 127 0.83 3.76 8.09
N VAL A 128 0.20 4.76 7.49
CA VAL A 128 0.34 5.07 6.08
C VAL A 128 0.81 6.49 5.87
N LEU A 129 1.82 6.63 5.02
CA LEU A 129 2.32 7.91 4.53
C LEU A 129 1.91 8.05 3.07
N THR A 130 1.03 9.01 2.78
CA THR A 130 0.39 9.17 1.48
C THR A 130 0.62 10.57 0.91
N SER A 131 0.57 10.67 -0.42
CA SER A 131 0.64 11.95 -1.13
C SER A 131 -0.73 12.52 -1.51
N ILE A 132 -1.79 11.72 -1.35
CA ILE A 132 -3.17 12.03 -1.73
C ILE A 132 -4.11 11.77 -0.56
N ASP A 133 -5.27 12.41 -0.61
CA ASP A 133 -6.36 12.12 0.31
C ASP A 133 -7.15 10.90 -0.14
N TYR A 134 -7.55 10.11 0.84
CA TYR A 134 -8.50 9.02 0.68
C TYR A 134 -9.77 9.37 1.44
N GLU A 135 -10.86 8.64 1.20
CA GLU A 135 -12.11 8.81 1.97
C GLU A 135 -11.90 8.47 3.45
N LEU A 136 -11.17 7.39 3.72
CA LEU A 136 -10.72 7.03 5.06
C LEU A 136 -9.51 7.89 5.44
N THR A 137 -9.69 8.71 6.48
CA THR A 137 -8.63 9.56 7.03
C THR A 137 -8.60 9.44 8.54
N ASP A 138 -7.38 9.41 9.09
CA ASP A 138 -7.11 9.56 10.52
C ASP A 138 -5.71 10.14 10.62
N GLU A 139 -5.56 11.41 11.01
CA GLU A 139 -4.27 12.10 10.98
C GLU A 139 -3.21 11.47 11.90
N ARG A 140 -3.61 10.56 12.81
CA ARG A 140 -2.68 9.81 13.66
C ARG A 140 -2.02 8.68 12.87
N PHE A 141 -2.80 7.98 12.04
CA PHE A 141 -2.35 6.74 11.37
C PHE A 141 -2.17 6.90 9.86
N ILE A 142 -2.75 7.92 9.26
CA ILE A 142 -2.72 8.23 7.82
C ILE A 142 -2.25 9.67 7.67
N VAL A 143 -0.98 9.84 7.30
CA VAL A 143 -0.34 11.15 7.18
C VAL A 143 -0.20 11.52 5.71
N ASN A 144 -0.84 12.61 5.31
CA ASN A 144 -0.66 13.19 3.99
C ASN A 144 0.53 14.18 3.99
N TYR A 145 1.64 13.78 3.38
CA TYR A 145 2.89 14.57 3.40
C TYR A 145 2.87 15.81 2.51
N ARG A 146 1.83 16.01 1.69
CA ARG A 146 1.64 17.23 0.89
C ARG A 146 0.82 18.30 1.63
N LYS A 147 -0.04 17.88 2.57
CA LYS A 147 -0.88 18.80 3.35
C LYS A 147 -0.16 19.42 4.53
N LYS A 148 0.76 18.67 5.11
CA LYS A 148 1.52 19.08 6.28
C LYS A 148 2.99 18.79 6.03
N GLU A 149 3.84 19.73 6.41
CA GLU A 149 5.27 19.48 6.40
C GLU A 149 5.58 18.29 7.32
N VAL A 150 6.20 17.27 6.74
CA VAL A 150 6.63 16.08 7.47
C VAL A 150 8.11 16.24 7.78
N THR A 151 8.44 16.45 9.06
CA THR A 151 9.83 16.49 9.55
C THR A 151 10.32 15.08 9.89
N ASP A 152 11.61 14.94 10.22
CA ASP A 152 12.17 13.66 10.66
C ASP A 152 11.52 13.18 11.96
N GLU A 153 11.16 14.08 12.87
CA GLU A 153 10.43 13.76 14.09
C GLU A 153 9.05 13.17 13.77
N THR A 154 8.33 13.76 12.82
CA THR A 154 7.05 13.22 12.34
C THR A 154 7.23 11.83 11.75
N LEU A 155 8.28 11.61 10.95
CA LEU A 155 8.56 10.28 10.36
C LEU A 155 8.86 9.24 11.46
N ILE A 156 9.68 9.59 12.45
CA ILE A 156 9.99 8.72 13.59
C ILE A 156 8.72 8.37 14.38
N GLN A 157 7.86 9.35 14.65
CA GLN A 157 6.59 9.13 15.32
C GLN A 157 5.70 8.15 14.54
N VAL A 158 5.57 8.34 13.23
CA VAL A 158 4.77 7.44 12.38
C VAL A 158 5.36 6.03 12.37
N ILE A 159 6.68 5.88 12.30
CA ILE A 159 7.36 4.57 12.39
C ILE A 159 7.03 3.86 13.71
N GLN A 160 7.00 4.60 14.82
CA GLN A 160 6.69 4.06 16.15
C GLN A 160 5.24 3.56 16.30
N LEU A 161 4.32 4.01 15.43
CA LEU A 161 2.93 3.54 15.43
C LEU A 161 2.76 2.17 14.76
N SER A 162 3.78 1.63 14.10
CA SER A 162 3.71 0.32 13.45
C SER A 162 3.31 -0.80 14.43
N GLY A 163 2.29 -1.58 14.07
CA GLY A 163 1.74 -2.64 14.91
C GLY A 163 0.70 -2.17 15.93
N ASN A 164 0.35 -0.88 15.97
CA ASN A 164 -0.73 -0.38 16.80
C ASN A 164 -2.08 -0.96 16.33
N LYS A 165 -2.77 -1.69 17.20
CA LYS A 165 -4.05 -2.34 16.88
C LYS A 165 -5.16 -1.34 16.53
N GLY A 166 -5.08 -0.11 17.05
CA GLY A 166 -6.00 0.98 16.70
C GLY A 166 -5.98 1.35 15.21
N ILE A 167 -4.94 0.96 14.47
CA ILE A 167 -4.88 1.13 13.01
C ILE A 167 -5.90 0.21 12.33
N ALA A 168 -6.00 -1.05 12.75
CA ALA A 168 -6.95 -1.99 12.17
C ALA A 168 -8.39 -1.68 12.59
N GLU A 169 -8.59 -1.04 13.75
CA GLU A 169 -9.89 -0.57 14.22
C GLU A 169 -10.49 0.52 13.30
N LEU A 170 -9.67 1.24 12.53
CA LEU A 170 -10.15 2.15 11.47
C LEU A 170 -10.95 1.44 10.39
N LEU A 171 -10.81 0.12 10.26
CA LEU A 171 -11.53 -0.71 9.30
C LEU A 171 -12.77 -1.37 9.91
N SER A 172 -13.12 -1.08 11.16
CA SER A 172 -14.25 -1.74 11.82
C SER A 172 -15.57 -1.48 11.06
N ASP A 173 -16.36 -2.55 10.92
CA ASP A 173 -17.52 -2.66 10.03
C ASP A 173 -18.59 -1.59 10.28
N ASP A 174 -18.65 -1.04 11.50
CA ASP A 174 -19.66 -0.07 11.91
C ASP A 174 -19.50 1.28 11.20
N ASP A 175 -18.32 1.70 10.74
CA ASP A 175 -18.17 3.02 10.09
C ASP A 175 -18.24 2.93 8.55
N TYR A 176 -17.80 1.82 7.97
CA TYR A 176 -17.57 1.71 6.52
C TYR A 176 -18.87 1.57 5.70
N PHE A 177 -19.83 0.77 6.19
CA PHE A 177 -21.14 0.64 5.54
C PHE A 177 -22.17 1.57 6.17
N SER A 178 -22.15 1.74 7.49
CA SER A 178 -23.25 2.47 8.15
C SER A 178 -23.24 3.94 7.78
N LYS A 179 -22.08 4.57 7.59
CA LYS A 179 -21.99 6.02 7.35
C LYS A 179 -22.45 6.40 5.94
N PRO A 180 -21.99 5.75 4.85
CA PRO A 180 -22.55 5.99 3.51
C PRO A 180 -24.04 5.59 3.42
N LEU A 181 -24.43 4.47 4.05
CA LEU A 181 -25.84 4.06 4.06
C LEU A 181 -26.71 5.06 4.84
N ARG A 182 -26.22 5.61 5.94
CA ARG A 182 -26.93 6.62 6.74
C ARG A 182 -27.06 7.93 5.97
N GLU A 183 -26.04 8.34 5.22
CA GLU A 183 -26.11 9.52 4.34
C GLU A 183 -27.14 9.32 3.21
N ILE A 184 -27.17 8.15 2.59
CA ILE A 184 -28.21 7.79 1.60
C ILE A 184 -29.60 7.83 2.25
N VAL A 185 -29.78 7.20 3.41
CA VAL A 185 -31.05 7.16 4.13
C VAL A 185 -31.52 8.57 4.52
N VAL A 186 -30.62 9.41 5.04
CA VAL A 186 -30.92 10.82 5.37
C VAL A 186 -31.31 11.60 4.11
N SER A 187 -30.64 11.39 2.97
CA SER A 187 -30.99 12.05 1.70
C SER A 187 -32.38 11.67 1.17
N LEU A 188 -32.84 10.44 1.46
CA LEU A 188 -34.15 9.94 1.04
C LEU A 188 -35.28 10.41 1.96
N ILE A 189 -34.99 10.64 3.25
CA ILE A 189 -35.99 11.05 4.25
C ILE A 189 -36.07 12.58 4.39
N GLY A 190 -34.98 13.32 4.14
CA GLY A 190 -34.92 14.78 4.26
C GLY A 190 -35.35 15.57 3.01
N GLY A 191 -35.77 14.89 1.94
CA GLY A 191 -36.23 15.48 0.68
C GLY A 191 -37.75 15.56 0.51
N GLY A 192 -38.51 15.54 1.61
CA GLY A 192 -39.98 15.66 1.64
C GLY A 192 -40.46 16.96 2.26
#